data_AF-A0A7W1LVV7-F1
#
_entry.id   AF-A0A7W1LVV7-F1
#
_cell.length_a   1.000
_cell.length_b   1.000
_cell.length_c   1.000
_cell.angle_alpha   90.00
_cell.angle_beta   90.00
_cell.angle_gamma   90.00
#
_symmetry.space_group_name_H-M   'P 1'
#
loop_
_entity.id
_entity.type
_entity.pdbx_description
1 polymer ?
#
loop_
_entity_poly.entity_id
_entity_poly.type
_entity_poly.pdbx_seq_one_letter_code
_entity_poly.pdbx_strand_id
1 'polypeptide(L)' 'SGDAINADSLPPRVRDAAGVQATMRDPDGLRPTLEEIERRHILETLSAVNQDKARAANILGIDLSTLYRKLKRYDAV' A
#
# COMPACT_ATOMS: atom_id res chain seq x y z
N SER A 1 18.21 37.66 -2.06
CA SER A 1 18.04 36.43 -2.84
C SER A 1 17.81 35.29 -1.88
N GLY A 2 16.65 34.64 -1.92
CA GLY A 2 16.33 33.52 -1.03
C GLY A 2 16.99 32.24 -1.53
N ASP A 3 17.78 31.60 -0.67
CA ASP A 3 18.41 30.31 -0.95
C ASP A 3 17.32 29.22 -1.01
N ALA A 4 17.27 28.48 -2.12
CA ALA A 4 16.25 27.45 -2.32
C ALA A 4 16.63 26.21 -1.52
N ILE A 5 15.77 25.79 -0.59
CA ILE A 5 15.99 24.56 0.18
C ILE A 5 15.70 23.35 -0.73
N ASN A 6 16.74 22.58 -1.03
CA ASN A 6 16.64 21.34 -1.81
C ASN A 6 16.36 20.14 -0.89
N ALA A 7 15.74 19.08 -1.43
CA ALA A 7 15.36 17.90 -0.65
C ALA A 7 16.56 17.19 0.03
N ASP A 8 17.76 17.33 -0.53
CA ASP A 8 19.01 16.79 0.04
C ASP A 8 19.52 17.57 1.26
N SER A 9 19.03 18.79 1.48
CA SER A 9 19.33 19.61 2.66
C SER A 9 18.49 19.22 3.88
N LEU A 10 17.54 18.29 3.71
CA LEU A 10 16.67 17.83 4.79
C LEU A 10 17.33 16.69 5.57
N PRO A 11 17.17 16.64 6.91
CA PRO A 11 17.65 15.53 7.73
C PRO A 11 17.08 14.18 7.26
N PRO A 12 17.80 13.05 7.44
CA PRO A 12 17.38 11.72 6.97
C PRO A 12 15.94 11.38 7.37
N ARG A 13 15.55 11.66 8.63
CA ARG A 13 14.20 11.42 9.13
C ARG A 13 13.09 12.12 8.33
N VAL A 14 13.37 13.31 7.80
CA VAL A 14 12.41 14.08 6.99
C VAL A 14 12.40 13.56 5.55
N ARG A 15 13.56 13.16 5.01
CA ARG A 15 13.67 12.52 3.69
C ARG A 15 12.93 11.18 3.66
N ASP A 16 13.09 10.36 4.69
CA ASP A 16 12.41 9.07 4.84
C ASP A 16 10.89 9.26 4.98
N ALA A 17 10.46 10.23 5.79
CA ALA A 17 9.04 10.55 5.93
C ALA A 17 8.41 11.06 4.63
N ALA A 18 9.15 11.84 3.83
CA ALA A 18 8.71 12.29 2.51
C ALA A 18 8.56 11.12 1.52
N GLY A 19 9.48 10.15 1.55
CA GLY A 19 9.38 8.91 0.77
C GLY A 19 8.17 8.06 1.15
N VAL A 20 7.92 7.89 2.45
CA VAL A 20 6.74 7.16 2.96
C VAL A 20 5.43 7.88 2.57
N GLN A 21 5.37 9.21 2.68
CA GLN A 21 4.22 10.01 2.23
C GLN A 21 3.98 9.91 0.72
N ALA A 22 5.05 9.83 -0.09
CA ALA A 22 4.96 9.63 -1.53
C ALA A 22 4.41 8.23 -1.88
N THR A 23 4.78 7.18 -1.15
CA THR A 23 4.21 5.83 -1.35
C THR A 23 2.74 5.71 -0.92
N MET A 24 2.29 6.61 -0.04
CA MET A 24 0.89 6.71 0.38
C MET A 24 0.03 7.59 -0.54
N ARG A 25 0.60 8.27 -1.54
CA ARG A 25 -0.19 9.03 -2.52
C ARG A 25 -0.36 8.19 -3.78
N ASP A 26 -1.55 8.24 -4.35
CA ASP A 26 -1.80 7.75 -5.72
C ASP A 26 -0.99 8.61 -6.72
N PRO A 27 -0.62 8.13 -7.93
CA PRO A 27 0.05 8.92 -8.98
C PRO A 27 -0.44 10.37 -9.18
N ASP A 28 -1.72 10.65 -8.90
CA ASP A 28 -2.29 12.00 -8.98
C ASP A 28 -2.03 12.89 -7.74
N GLY A 29 -1.26 12.39 -6.77
CA GLY A 29 -0.91 13.12 -5.54
C GLY A 29 -2.01 13.16 -4.48
N LEU A 30 -3.13 12.47 -4.69
CA LEU A 30 -4.24 12.32 -3.75
C LEU A 30 -3.99 11.15 -2.78
N ARG A 31 -4.71 11.15 -1.65
CA ARG A 31 -4.78 9.97 -0.78
C ARG A 31 -5.47 8.84 -1.53
N PRO A 32 -5.03 7.58 -1.36
CA PRO A 32 -5.58 6.47 -2.11
C PRO A 32 -7.01 6.22 -1.65
N THR A 33 -7.82 5.68 -2.55
CA THR A 33 -9.17 5.22 -2.20
C THR A 33 -9.09 4.08 -1.19
N LEU A 34 -10.19 3.86 -0.44
CA LEU A 34 -10.26 2.70 0.46
C LEU A 34 -10.08 1.39 -0.32
N GLU A 35 -10.55 1.34 -1.57
CA GLU A 35 -10.40 0.20 -2.46
C GLU A 35 -8.93 -0.06 -2.84
N GLU A 36 -8.16 0.98 -3.16
CA GLU A 36 -6.72 0.85 -3.43
C GLU A 36 -5.93 0.40 -2.20
N ILE A 37 -6.26 0.96 -1.02
CA ILE A 37 -5.64 0.57 0.25
C ILE A 37 -5.92 -0.91 0.52
N GLU A 38 -7.19 -1.31 0.37
CA GLU A 38 -7.61 -2.70 0.55
C GLU A 38 -6.92 -3.64 -0.44
N ARG A 39 -6.90 -3.30 -1.73
CA ARG A 39 -6.23 -4.08 -2.78
C ARG A 39 -4.75 -4.27 -2.46
N ARG A 40 -4.04 -3.20 -2.13
CA ARG A 40 -2.62 -3.25 -1.79
C ARG A 40 -2.36 -4.13 -0.57
N HIS A 41 -3.13 -3.94 0.49
CA HIS A 41 -2.96 -4.70 1.72
C HIS A 41 -3.21 -6.21 1.51
N ILE A 42 -4.20 -6.55 0.69
CA ILE A 42 -4.48 -7.95 0.30
C ILE A 42 -3.29 -8.56 -0.45
N LEU A 43 -2.75 -7.85 -1.44
CA LEU A 43 -1.64 -8.34 -2.26
C LEU A 43 -0.33 -8.47 -1.45
N GLU A 44 -0.02 -7.50 -0.60
CA GLU A 44 1.13 -7.53 0.31
C GLU A 44 1.03 -8.70 1.28
N THR A 45 -0.15 -8.92 1.86
CA THR A 45 -0.38 -10.04 2.78
C THR A 45 -0.22 -11.37 2.07
N LEU A 46 -0.76 -11.52 0.86
CA LEU A 46 -0.59 -12.73 0.05
C LEU A 46 0.89 -13.00 -0.27
N SER A 47 1.65 -11.96 -0.63
CA SER A 47 3.09 -12.08 -0.86
C SER A 47 3.83 -12.55 0.41
N ALA A 48 3.52 -11.94 1.57
CA ALA A 48 4.14 -12.28 2.85
C ALA A 48 3.87 -13.73 3.31
N VAL A 49 2.77 -14.34 2.85
CA VAL A 49 2.42 -15.74 3.16
C VAL A 49 2.61 -16.70 2.00
N ASN A 50 3.45 -16.37 1.00
CA ASN A 50 3.73 -17.22 -0.17
C ASN A 50 2.46 -17.69 -0.91
N GLN A 51 1.50 -16.78 -1.11
CA GLN A 51 0.24 -17.02 -1.82
C GLN A 51 -0.74 -17.99 -1.13
N ASP A 52 -0.50 -18.35 0.15
CA ASP A 52 -1.44 -19.10 0.98
C ASP A 52 -2.68 -18.25 1.29
N LYS A 53 -3.77 -18.52 0.55
CA LYS A 53 -5.03 -17.76 0.64
C LYS A 53 -5.74 -17.96 1.97
N ALA A 54 -5.64 -19.16 2.56
CA ALA A 54 -6.27 -19.44 3.84
C ALA A 54 -5.58 -18.66 4.95
N ARG A 55 -4.24 -18.67 4.94
CA ARG A 55 -3.44 -17.90 5.90
C ARG A 55 -3.60 -16.39 5.68
N ALA A 56 -3.64 -15.91 4.43
CA ALA A 56 -3.87 -14.51 4.13
C ALA A 56 -5.25 -14.04 4.63
N ALA A 57 -6.31 -14.82 4.39
CA ALA A 57 -7.65 -14.51 4.88
C ALA A 57 -7.71 -14.41 6.41
N ASN A 58 -7.02 -15.32 7.12
CA ASN A 58 -6.91 -15.29 8.58
C ASN A 58 -6.21 -14.01 9.09
N ILE A 59 -5.08 -13.63 8.48
CA ILE A 59 -4.35 -12.39 8.85
C ILE A 59 -5.18 -11.14 8.56
N LEU A 60 -5.88 -11.12 7.43
CA LEU A 60 -6.76 -10.02 7.03
C LEU A 60 -8.05 -9.96 7.86
N GLY A 61 -8.35 -10.98 8.67
CA GLY A 61 -9.57 -11.04 9.49
C GLY A 61 -10.86 -11.17 8.67
N ILE A 62 -10.78 -11.78 7.48
CA ILE A 62 -11.92 -11.95 6.57
C ILE A 62 -12.13 -13.42 6.24
N ASP A 63 -13.35 -13.77 5.84
CA ASP A 63 -13.63 -15.11 5.32
C ASP A 63 -12.90 -15.36 3.98
N LEU A 64 -12.49 -16.60 3.75
CA LEU A 64 -11.79 -17.00 2.53
C LEU A 64 -12.62 -16.70 1.27
N SER A 65 -13.94 -16.88 1.32
CA SER A 65 -14.85 -16.54 0.22
C SER A 65 -14.84 -15.04 -0.12
N THR A 66 -14.65 -14.19 0.90
CA THR A 66 -14.53 -12.73 0.73
C THR A 66 -13.20 -12.36 0.11
N LEU A 67 -12.10 -13.02 0.49
CA LEU A 67 -10.81 -12.84 -0.16
C LEU A 67 -10.91 -13.19 -1.66
N TYR A 68 -11.47 -14.34 -2.02
CA TYR A 68 -11.67 -14.73 -3.42
C TYR A 68 -12.51 -13.72 -4.21
N ARG A 69 -13.61 -13.23 -3.63
CA ARG A 69 -14.46 -12.21 -4.27
C ARG A 69 -13.70 -10.91 -4.53
N LYS A 70 -12.85 -10.48 -3.59
CA LYS A 70 -12.01 -9.28 -3.74
C LYS A 70 -10.92 -9.48 -4.79
N LEU A 71 -10.23 -10.63 -4.78
CA LEU A 71 -9.22 -10.94 -5.79
C LEU A 71 -9.79 -10.96 -7.21
N LYS A 72 -11.00 -11.52 -7.39
CA LYS A 72 -11.71 -11.49 -8.66
C LYS A 72 -12.09 -10.07 -9.09
N ARG A 73 -12.46 -9.19 -8.15
CA ARG A 73 -12.77 -7.78 -8.44
C ARG A 73 -11.54 -7.01 -8.91
N TYR A 74 -10.35 -7.37 -8.45
CA TYR A 74 -9.11 -6.67 -8.73
C TYR A 74 -8.32 -7.22 -9.92
N ASP A 75 -8.90 -8.15 -10.69
CA ASP A 75 -8.26 -8.88 -11.79
C ASP A 75 -6.89 -9.49 -11.38
N ALA A 76 -6.78 -9.91 -10.11
CA ALA A 76 -5.56 -10.48 -9.55
C ALA A 76 -5.52 -12.02 -9.70
N VAL A 77 -6.45 -12.60 -10.45
CA VAL A 77 -6.63 -14.04 -10.72
C VAL A 77 -7.09 -14.24 -12.14
#